data_AF-A0A2D9SV00-F1
#
_entry.id   AF-A0A2D9SV00-F1
#
_cell.length_a   1.000
_cell.length_b   1.000
_cell.length_c   1.000
_cell.angle_alpha   90.00
_cell.angle_beta   90.00
_cell.angle_gamma   90.00
#
_symmetry.space_group_name_H-M   'P 1'
#
loop_
_entity.id
_entity.type
_entity.pdbx_description
1 polymer ?
#
loop_
_entity_poly.entity_id
_entity_poly.type
_entity_poly.pdbx_seq_one_letter_code
_entity_poly.pdbx_strand_id
1 'polypeptide(L)' 'MTTGPRPNYEPIPTGQSSRSMVIECEADDLGNMLRRVNVSGFRIMCDEPKTIGGNGTTPAPLHYFATSILF' A
#
# COMPACT_ATOMS: atom_id res chain seq x y z
N MET A 1 -19.75 23.64 5.83
CA MET A 1 -20.06 22.22 6.06
C MET A 1 -18.98 21.39 5.39
N THR A 2 -18.09 20.77 6.14
CA THR A 2 -16.96 19.97 5.64
C THR A 2 -17.43 18.57 5.29
N THR A 3 -17.72 18.32 4.02
CA THR A 3 -18.09 17.00 3.47
C THR A 3 -16.84 16.18 3.16
N GLY A 4 -16.03 15.90 4.18
CA GLY A 4 -14.93 14.94 4.05
C GLY A 4 -15.49 13.51 3.97
N PRO A 5 -14.77 12.57 3.32
CA PRO A 5 -15.14 11.16 3.33
C PRO A 5 -15.28 10.66 4.77
N ARG A 6 -16.38 9.96 5.07
CA ARG A 6 -16.51 9.28 6.36
C ARG A 6 -15.55 8.09 6.41
N PRO A 7 -14.89 7.83 7.55
CA PRO A 7 -14.03 6.66 7.67
C PRO A 7 -14.83 5.36 7.48
N ASN A 8 -14.24 4.36 6.82
CA ASN A 8 -14.84 3.05 6.61
C ASN A 8 -14.64 2.09 7.81
N TYR A 9 -14.62 2.64 9.02
CA TYR A 9 -14.43 1.87 10.25
C TYR A 9 -15.32 2.43 11.36
N GLU A 10 -15.69 1.56 12.30
CA GLU A 10 -16.52 1.92 13.45
C GLU A 10 -15.85 3.00 14.31
N PRO A 11 -16.62 3.92 14.93
CA PRO A 11 -16.08 4.91 15.83
C PRO A 11 -15.27 4.27 16.95
N ILE A 12 -14.11 4.84 17.24
CA ILE A 12 -13.24 4.34 18.31
C ILE A 12 -13.93 4.59 19.67
N PRO A 13 -14.17 3.55 20.49
CA PRO A 13 -14.82 3.68 21.80
C PRO A 13 -14.12 4.70 22.71
N THR A 14 -14.92 5.39 23.52
CA THR A 14 -14.44 6.37 24.49
C THR A 14 -13.47 5.72 25.48
N GLY A 15 -12.27 6.29 25.63
CA GLY A 15 -11.23 5.77 26.52
C GLY A 15 -10.19 4.85 25.86
N GLN A 16 -10.34 4.53 24.57
CA GLN A 16 -9.33 3.78 23.83
C GLN A 16 -8.27 4.73 23.24
N SER A 17 -7.00 4.32 23.30
CA SER A 17 -5.90 5.06 22.66
C SER A 17 -6.01 4.93 21.14
N SER A 18 -6.02 6.06 20.43
CA SER A 18 -6.06 6.12 18.98
C SER A 18 -4.86 6.89 18.45
N ARG A 19 -4.29 6.41 17.33
CA ARG A 19 -3.32 7.14 16.52
C ARG A 19 -3.81 7.16 15.09
N SER A 20 -3.78 8.33 14.47
CA SER A 20 -4.03 8.51 13.05
C SER A 20 -2.72 8.78 12.34
N MET A 21 -2.49 8.10 11.21
CA MET A 21 -1.33 8.29 10.35
C MET A 21 -1.81 8.40 8.91
N VAL A 22 -1.27 9.37 8.18
CA VAL A 22 -1.44 9.49 6.72
C VAL A 22 -0.12 9.11 6.07
N ILE A 23 -0.17 8.12 5.18
CA ILE A 23 0.98 7.69 4.38
C ILE A 23 0.66 8.06 2.93
N GLU A 24 1.39 9.04 2.41
CA GLU A 24 1.29 9.44 1.01
C GLU A 24 2.38 8.72 0.20
N CYS A 25 2.01 8.25 -0.98
CA CYS A 25 2.93 7.61 -1.89
C CYS A 25 2.56 7.91 -3.34
N GLU A 26 3.57 7.91 -4.20
CA GLU A 26 3.42 8.02 -5.65
C GLU A 26 3.71 6.64 -6.24
N ALA A 27 2.80 6.14 -7.08
CA ALA A 27 2.92 4.85 -7.74
C ALA A 27 2.91 5.03 -9.26
N ASP A 28 4.00 4.64 -9.91
CA ASP A 28 4.12 4.57 -11.36
C ASP A 28 3.79 3.14 -11.83
N ASP A 29 2.93 3.03 -12.84
CA ASP A 29 2.78 1.81 -13.64
C ASP A 29 3.83 1.82 -14.75
N LEU A 30 4.74 0.84 -14.73
CA LEU A 30 5.82 0.71 -15.71
C LEU A 30 5.48 -0.30 -16.82
N GLY A 31 4.25 -0.83 -16.82
CA GLY A 31 3.76 -1.83 -17.76
C GLY A 31 4.12 -3.26 -17.34
N ASN A 32 3.42 -4.24 -17.93
CA ASN A 32 3.61 -5.67 -17.65
C ASN A 32 3.59 -5.97 -16.14
N MET A 33 2.63 -5.39 -15.42
CA MET A 33 2.46 -5.55 -13.96
C MET A 33 3.61 -5.04 -13.09
N LEU A 34 4.67 -4.45 -13.66
CA LEU A 34 5.76 -3.82 -12.93
C LEU A 34 5.30 -2.44 -12.43
N ARG A 35 5.46 -2.20 -11.13
CA ARG A 35 5.15 -0.93 -10.49
C ARG A 35 6.32 -0.42 -9.68
N ARG A 36 6.47 0.90 -9.65
CA ARG A 36 7.45 1.60 -8.82
C ARG A 36 6.69 2.54 -7.89
N VAL A 37 6.89 2.38 -6.60
CA VAL A 37 6.28 3.23 -5.57
C VAL A 37 7.37 4.01 -4.85
N ASN A 38 7.18 5.32 -4.70
CA ASN A 38 7.99 6.15 -3.81
C ASN A 38 7.16 6.56 -2.60
N VAL A 39 7.65 6.27 -1.39
CA VAL A 39 6.99 6.59 -0.12
C VAL A 39 8.04 7.07 0.88
N SER A 40 7.92 8.31 1.36
CA SER A 40 8.81 8.89 2.38
C SER A 40 10.33 8.69 2.12
N GLY A 41 10.75 8.81 0.86
CA GLY A 41 12.16 8.61 0.45
C GLY A 41 12.58 7.16 0.17
N PHE A 42 11.71 6.19 0.43
CA PHE A 42 11.90 4.79 0.06
C PHE A 42 11.33 4.52 -1.32
N ARG A 43 12.04 3.70 -2.09
CA ARG A 43 11.56 3.16 -3.37
C ARG A 43 11.23 1.69 -3.20
N ILE A 44 9.99 1.32 -3.54
CA ILE A 44 9.51 -0.05 -3.57
C ILE A 44 9.24 -0.43 -5.02
N MET A 45 9.76 -1.57 -5.44
CA MET A 45 9.48 -2.15 -6.75
C MET A 45 8.65 -3.41 -6.54
N CYS A 46 7.57 -3.58 -7.29
CA CYS A 46 6.81 -4.82 -7.29
C CYS A 46 6.45 -5.26 -8.71
N ASP A 47 6.47 -6.57 -8.93
CA ASP A 47 6.22 -7.21 -10.23
C ASP A 47 5.53 -8.53 -10.00
N GLU A 48 4.54 -8.82 -10.82
CA GLU A 48 3.84 -10.10 -10.74
C GLU A 48 4.67 -11.20 -11.42
N PRO A 49 4.46 -12.48 -11.06
CA PRO A 49 5.07 -13.57 -11.80
C PRO A 49 4.51 -13.67 -13.22
N LYS A 50 5.30 -14.28 -14.12
CA LYS A 50 4.91 -14.54 -15.52
C LYS A 50 3.59 -15.28 -15.68
N THR A 51 3.23 -16.11 -14.70
CA THR A 51 1.98 -16.88 -14.71
C THR A 51 0.72 -16.03 -14.69
N ILE A 52 0.80 -14.76 -14.25
CA ILE A 52 -0.33 -13.83 -14.23
C ILE A 52 -0.04 -12.50 -14.96
N GLY A 53 0.96 -12.52 -15.84
CA GLY A 53 1.23 -11.42 -16.79
C GLY A 53 2.30 -10.41 -16.38
N GLY A 54 3.08 -10.70 -15.33
CA GLY A 54 4.27 -9.90 -15.00
C GLY A 54 5.58 -10.49 -15.51
N ASN A 55 6.71 -9.90 -15.14
CA ASN A 55 8.04 -10.40 -15.54
C ASN A 55 8.75 -11.20 -14.44
N GLY A 56 8.24 -11.17 -13.20
CA GLY A 56 8.84 -11.81 -12.03
C GLY A 56 10.20 -11.25 -11.64
N THR A 57 10.46 -9.97 -11.92
CA THR A 57 11.77 -9.30 -11.69
C THR A 57 11.94 -8.79 -10.26
N THR A 58 10.85 -8.59 -9.53
CA THR A 58 10.81 -8.14 -8.13
C THR A 58 9.68 -8.85 -7.39
N PRO A 59 9.62 -8.80 -6.04
CA PRO A 59 8.54 -9.46 -5.30
C PRO A 59 7.15 -8.95 -5.70
N ALA A 60 6.18 -9.86 -5.77
CA ALA A 60 4.80 -9.47 -6.08
C ALA A 60 4.19 -8.59 -4.97
N PRO A 61 3.23 -7.71 -5.29
CA PRO A 61 2.55 -6.84 -4.32
C PRO A 61 2.05 -7.58 -3.07
N LEU A 62 1.52 -8.80 -3.24
CA LEU A 62 1.02 -9.61 -2.13
C LEU A 62 2.12 -10.00 -1.12
N HIS A 63 3.37 -10.17 -1.56
CA HIS A 63 4.48 -10.44 -0.65
C HIS A 63 4.75 -9.24 0.25
N TYR A 64 4.70 -8.02 -0.28
CA TYR A 64 4.88 -6.80 0.52
C TYR A 64 3.75 -6.64 1.54
N PHE A 65 2.51 -6.89 1.14
CA PHE A 65 1.37 -6.90 2.07
C PHE A 65 1.59 -7.92 3.19
N ALA A 66 1.96 -9.16 2.86
CA ALA A 66 2.25 -10.19 3.86
C ALA A 66 3.39 -9.79 4.81
N THR A 67 4.46 -9.17 4.29
CA THR A 67 5.56 -8.67 5.15
C THR A 67 5.13 -7.53 6.06
N SER A 68 4.19 -6.68 5.64
CA SER A 68 3.71 -5.55 6.45
C SER A 68 2.86 -5.96 7.67
N ILE A 69 2.42 -7.21 7.74
CA ILE A 69 1.70 -7.76 8.89
C ILE A 69 2.66 -8.36 9.91
N LEU A 70 3.84 -8.82 9.47
CA LEU A 70 4.83 -9.48 10.32
C LEU A 70 5.69 -8.51 11.16
N PHE A 71 5.70 -7.23 10.82
CA PHE A 71 6.46 -6.16 11.47
C PHE A 71 5.53 -5.06 11.95
#